data_AF-A0AAU5A5Q7-F1
#
_entry.id   AF-A0AAU5A5Q7-F1
#
_cell.length_a   1.000
_cell.length_b   1.000
_cell.length_c   1.000
_cell.angle_alpha   90.00
_cell.angle_beta   90.00
_cell.angle_gamma   90.00
#
_symmetry.space_group_name_H-M   'P 1'
#
loop_
_entity.id
_entity.type
_entity.pdbx_description
1 polymer ?
#
loop_
_entity_poly.entity_id
_entity_poly.type
_entity_poly.pdbx_seq_one_letter_code
_entity_poly.pdbx_strand_id
1 'polypeptide(L)'
;MDDKRLVEKIGEHPEGYGLDGTYYPTAMFLTGIDVGRSGGLLRGFTEWLVVRRGECSSFYWHKLVLLDLFPDMRLDGWKDPDHLTPEQHRQVVEHLFSLVLEFLDVRNKPRELGLMYTRYEAMYAHVWG
;
A
#
# COMPACT_ATOMS: atom_id res chain seq x y z
N MET A 1 -16.16 12.13 -6.75
CA MET A 1 -14.71 12.17 -7.06
C MET A 1 -14.27 10.73 -7.15
N ASP A 2 -13.67 10.34 -8.28
CA ASP A 2 -13.10 9.00 -8.45
C ASP A 2 -11.94 8.79 -7.47
N ASP A 3 -11.81 7.58 -6.93
CA ASP A 3 -10.79 7.25 -5.92
C ASP A 3 -9.38 7.43 -6.48
N LYS A 4 -9.16 7.05 -7.74
CA LYS A 4 -7.89 7.23 -8.43
C LYS A 4 -7.50 8.71 -8.50
N ARG A 5 -8.43 9.54 -8.95
CA ARG A 5 -8.24 11.00 -9.03
C ARG A 5 -7.96 11.65 -7.67
N LEU A 6 -8.53 11.12 -6.58
CA LEU A 6 -8.18 11.62 -5.25
C LEU A 6 -6.72 11.29 -4.91
N VAL A 7 -6.32 10.03 -5.10
CA VAL A 7 -4.96 9.57 -4.78
C VAL A 7 -3.92 10.31 -5.63
N GLU A 8 -4.19 10.51 -6.93
CA GLU A 8 -3.34 11.32 -7.83
C GLU A 8 -3.14 12.73 -7.27
N LYS A 9 -4.22 13.43 -6.90
CA LYS A 9 -4.14 14.79 -6.35
C LYS A 9 -3.33 14.87 -5.06
N ILE A 10 -3.44 13.87 -4.19
CA ILE A 10 -2.67 13.82 -2.94
C ILE A 10 -1.19 13.63 -3.26
N GLY A 11 -0.85 12.75 -4.21
CA GLY A 11 0.54 12.53 -4.63
C GLY A 11 1.16 13.74 -5.35
N GLU A 12 0.37 14.49 -6.13
CA GLU A 12 0.83 15.70 -6.83
C GLU A 12 1.06 16.89 -5.90
N HIS A 13 0.28 16.99 -4.82
CA HIS A 13 0.26 18.15 -3.90
C HIS A 13 0.23 17.76 -2.42
N PRO A 14 1.19 16.94 -1.92
CA PRO A 14 1.16 16.41 -0.56
C PRO A 14 1.12 17.50 0.52
N GLU A 15 1.80 18.63 0.29
CA GLU A 15 1.82 19.79 1.18
C GLU A 15 0.43 20.42 1.37
N GLY A 16 -0.42 20.40 0.34
CA GLY A 16 -1.81 20.87 0.41
C GLY A 16 -2.69 20.04 1.33
N TYR A 17 -2.25 18.83 1.67
CA TYR A 17 -2.89 17.91 2.61
C TYR A 17 -2.16 17.84 3.97
N GLY A 18 -1.16 18.70 4.19
CA GLY A 18 -0.39 18.73 5.43
C GLY A 18 0.63 17.59 5.56
N LEU A 19 1.00 16.95 4.46
CA LEU A 19 2.04 15.91 4.43
C LEU A 19 3.42 16.55 4.24
N ASP A 20 4.42 15.99 4.91
CA ASP A 20 5.80 16.47 4.93
C ASP A 20 6.74 15.64 4.03
N GLY A 21 6.18 14.71 3.25
CA GLY A 21 6.94 13.82 2.37
C GLY A 21 7.56 12.61 3.08
N THR A 22 7.31 12.42 4.38
CA THR A 22 7.74 11.22 5.10
C THR A 22 6.71 10.09 5.00
N TYR A 23 7.21 8.86 5.07
CA TYR A 23 6.42 7.67 4.75
C TYR A 23 5.31 7.40 5.77
N TYR A 24 5.64 7.37 7.05
CA TYR A 24 4.67 6.98 8.09
C TYR A 24 3.45 7.92 8.14
N PRO A 25 3.61 9.26 8.20
CA PRO A 25 2.48 10.19 8.12
C PRO A 25 1.65 10.02 6.84
N THR A 26 2.29 9.87 5.68
CA THR A 26 1.60 9.65 4.40
C THR A 26 0.77 8.36 4.42
N ALA A 27 1.34 7.27 4.93
CA ALA A 27 0.64 5.99 5.02
C ALA A 27 -0.53 6.04 6.04
N MET A 28 -0.36 6.75 7.16
CA MET A 28 -1.43 7.00 8.12
C MET A 28 -2.54 7.89 7.56
N PHE A 29 -2.19 8.89 6.75
CA PHE A 29 -3.16 9.73 6.07
C PHE A 29 -4.05 8.93 5.11
N LEU A 30 -3.47 8.07 4.27
CA LEU A 30 -4.25 7.18 3.40
C LEU A 30 -5.10 6.18 4.20
N THR A 31 -4.59 5.70 5.34
CA THR A 31 -5.36 4.86 6.28
C THR A 31 -6.57 5.63 6.81
N GLY A 32 -6.40 6.89 7.20
CA GLY A 32 -7.48 7.75 7.68
C GLY A 32 -8.56 7.99 6.62
N ILE A 33 -8.16 8.20 5.37
CA ILE A 33 -9.10 8.31 4.24
C ILE A 33 -9.88 7.01 4.04
N ASP A 34 -9.20 5.86 4.08
CA ASP A 34 -9.84 4.56 3.93
C ASP A 34 -10.86 4.29 5.05
N VAL A 35 -10.48 4.55 6.31
CA VAL A 35 -11.38 4.46 7.47
C VAL A 35 -12.58 5.39 7.31
N GLY A 36 -12.37 6.65 6.92
CA GLY A 36 -13.45 7.61 6.63
C GLY A 36 -14.38 7.19 5.50
N ARG A 37 -13.99 6.16 4.72
CA ARG A 37 -14.75 5.57 3.62
C ARG A 37 -15.17 4.12 3.90
N SER A 38 -15.31 3.78 5.18
CA SER A 38 -15.75 2.45 5.63
C SER A 38 -14.85 1.30 5.13
N GLY A 39 -13.55 1.58 4.99
CA GLY A 39 -12.55 0.63 4.52
C GLY A 39 -12.73 0.24 3.04
N GLY A 40 -13.35 1.09 2.23
CA GLY A 40 -13.63 0.80 0.82
C GLY A 40 -12.45 1.11 -0.11
N LEU A 41 -11.64 2.12 0.20
CA LEU A 41 -10.56 2.61 -0.66
C LEU A 41 -9.47 1.54 -0.84
N LEU A 42 -9.03 0.94 0.27
CA LEU A 42 -7.91 0.00 0.32
C LEU A 42 -8.36 -1.45 0.59
N ARG A 43 -9.65 -1.76 0.42
CA ARG A 43 -10.18 -3.13 0.58
C ARG A 43 -9.53 -4.08 -0.41
N GLY A 44 -8.75 -5.05 0.08
CA GLY A 44 -8.02 -5.99 -0.77
C GLY A 44 -6.60 -5.54 -1.12
N PHE A 45 -6.13 -4.39 -0.62
CA PHE A 45 -4.81 -3.86 -0.96
C PHE A 45 -3.68 -4.70 -0.35
N THR A 46 -3.84 -5.17 0.89
CA THR A 46 -2.87 -6.07 1.54
C THR A 46 -2.74 -7.37 0.76
N GLU A 47 -3.86 -7.98 0.39
CA GLU A 47 -3.93 -9.21 -0.38
C GLU A 47 -3.30 -9.05 -1.77
N TRP A 48 -3.58 -7.91 -2.42
CA TRP A 48 -2.96 -7.56 -3.69
C TRP A 48 -1.43 -7.42 -3.58
N LEU A 49 -0.92 -6.79 -2.50
CA LEU A 49 0.53 -6.70 -2.27
C LEU A 49 1.17 -8.07 -2.00
N VAL A 50 0.50 -8.96 -1.27
CA VAL A 50 0.97 -10.35 -1.07
C VAL A 50 1.06 -11.09 -2.41
N VAL A 51 0.02 -11.01 -3.24
CA VAL A 51 0.03 -11.64 -4.58
C VAL A 51 1.10 -11.04 -5.47
N ARG A 52 1.29 -9.71 -5.44
CA ARG A 52 2.33 -9.02 -6.22
C ARG A 52 3.73 -9.47 -5.82
N ARG A 53 4.01 -9.56 -4.52
CA ARG A 53 5.31 -10.01 -3.99
C ARG A 53 5.53 -11.52 -4.20
N GLY A 54 4.48 -12.28 -4.47
CA GLY A 54 4.57 -13.74 -4.66
C GLY A 54 4.97 -14.50 -3.40
N GLU A 55 4.84 -13.88 -2.23
CA GLU A 55 5.28 -14.42 -0.95
C GLU A 55 4.19 -14.20 0.11
N CYS A 56 3.75 -15.28 0.77
CA CYS A 56 2.82 -15.20 1.90
C CYS A 56 3.42 -14.35 3.02
N SER A 57 2.61 -13.47 3.61
CA SER A 57 3.03 -12.61 4.70
C SER A 57 1.88 -12.36 5.68
N SER A 58 2.20 -12.24 6.97
CA SER A 58 1.25 -11.79 7.99
C SER A 58 1.31 -10.28 8.21
N PHE A 59 2.17 -9.57 7.49
CA PHE A 59 2.31 -8.12 7.61
C PHE A 59 1.15 -7.38 6.95
N TYR A 60 0.72 -6.29 7.59
CA TYR A 60 -0.18 -5.32 7.00
C TYR A 60 0.51 -4.53 5.88
N TRP A 61 -0.31 -3.95 4.99
CA TRP A 61 0.16 -3.24 3.79
C TRP A 61 1.25 -2.20 4.07
N HIS A 62 1.23 -1.48 5.21
CA HIS A 62 2.25 -0.48 5.54
C HIS A 62 3.67 -1.06 5.54
N LYS A 63 3.82 -2.31 5.98
CA LYS A 63 5.12 -3.00 5.97
C LYS A 63 5.39 -3.64 4.61
N LEU A 64 4.35 -4.13 3.94
CA LEU A 64 4.50 -4.73 2.61
C LEU A 64 4.96 -3.72 1.56
N VAL A 65 4.53 -2.46 1.62
CA VAL A 65 5.02 -1.40 0.74
C VAL A 65 6.52 -1.17 0.92
N LEU A 66 7.02 -1.20 2.17
CA LEU A 66 8.46 -1.10 2.45
C LEU A 66 9.22 -2.31 1.89
N LEU A 67 8.71 -3.53 2.10
CA LEU A 67 9.36 -4.75 1.60
C LEU A 67 9.25 -4.93 0.08
N ASP A 68 8.28 -4.29 -0.57
CA ASP A 68 8.16 -4.31 -2.04
C ASP A 68 9.30 -3.50 -2.68
N LEU A 69 9.76 -2.44 -2.01
CA LEU A 69 10.87 -1.60 -2.48
C LEU A 69 12.23 -2.01 -1.90
N PHE A 70 12.26 -2.44 -0.64
CA PHE A 70 13.45 -2.82 0.12
C PHE A 70 13.28 -4.21 0.74
N PRO A 71 13.51 -5.30 -0.02
CA PRO A 71 13.20 -6.67 0.43
C PRO A 71 13.92 -7.08 1.72
N ASP A 72 15.13 -6.58 1.96
CA ASP A 72 15.96 -6.92 3.12
C ASP A 72 15.81 -5.92 4.29
N MET A 73 14.85 -4.99 4.22
CA MET A 73 14.65 -3.99 5.25
C MET A 73 14.17 -4.62 6.57
N ARG A 74 14.86 -4.27 7.65
CA ARG A 74 14.39 -4.52 9.01
C ARG A 74 13.16 -3.67 9.29
N LEU A 75 12.07 -4.26 9.77
CA LEU A 75 10.80 -3.56 9.97
C LEU A 75 10.52 -3.19 11.44
N ASP A 76 11.42 -3.54 12.36
CA ASP A 76 11.42 -3.01 13.71
C ASP A 76 11.63 -1.50 13.68
N GLY A 77 10.72 -0.75 14.30
CA GLY A 77 10.79 0.71 14.31
C GLY A 77 10.36 1.41 13.02
N TRP A 78 9.69 0.74 12.06
CA TRP A 78 9.27 1.37 10.78
C TRP A 78 8.42 2.65 10.90
N LYS A 79 7.86 2.92 12.08
CA LYS A 79 7.08 4.13 12.40
C LYS A 79 7.95 5.31 12.86
N ASP A 80 9.20 5.04 13.22
CA ASP A 80 10.18 6.03 13.63
C ASP A 80 10.61 6.84 12.39
N PRO A 81 10.55 8.18 12.42
CA PRO A 81 11.02 9.00 11.31
C PRO A 81 12.49 8.76 10.96
N ASP A 82 13.33 8.38 11.93
CA ASP A 82 14.76 8.14 11.67
C ASP A 82 15.03 6.74 11.10
N HIS A 83 13.99 5.92 10.95
CA HIS A 83 14.11 4.58 10.35
C HIS A 83 14.49 4.62 8.86
N LEU A 84 14.09 5.69 8.17
CA LEU A 84 14.38 5.90 6.76
C LEU A 84 15.23 7.15 6.60
N THR A 85 16.20 7.10 5.70
CA THR A 85 16.88 8.31 5.24
C THR A 85 15.90 9.21 4.47
N PRO A 86 16.17 10.53 4.35
CA PRO A 86 15.30 11.43 3.58
C PRO A 86 15.05 10.96 2.13
N GLU A 87 16.06 10.36 1.50
CA GLU A 87 15.94 9.80 0.15
C GLU A 87 15.07 8.55 0.12
N GLN A 88 15.20 7.66 1.10
CA GLN A 88 14.31 6.50 1.22
C GLN A 88 12.86 6.91 1.50
N HIS A 89 12.63 7.94 2.31
CA HIS A 89 11.29 8.49 2.50
C HIS A 89 10.66 8.90 1.17
N ARG A 90 11.38 9.68 0.38
CA ARG A 90 10.94 10.13 -0.95
C ARG A 90 10.60 8.94 -1.86
N GLN A 91 11.52 7.98 -1.97
CA GLN A 91 11.33 6.79 -2.81
C GLN A 91 10.12 5.95 -2.37
N VAL A 92 9.94 5.72 -1.06
CA VAL A 92 8.82 4.92 -0.57
C VAL A 92 7.50 5.65 -0.73
N VAL A 93 7.46 6.97 -0.55
CA VAL A 93 6.24 7.76 -0.76
C VAL A 93 5.83 7.74 -2.23
N GLU A 94 6.77 7.96 -3.15
CA GLU A 94 6.53 7.83 -4.60
C GLU A 94 6.02 6.41 -4.94
N HIS A 95 6.66 5.38 -4.39
CA HIS A 95 6.28 3.98 -4.59
C HIS A 95 4.90 3.65 -4.01
N LEU A 96 4.57 4.16 -2.82
CA LEU A 96 3.28 3.98 -2.17
C LEU A 96 2.15 4.49 -3.09
N PHE A 97 2.28 5.70 -3.63
CA PHE A 97 1.27 6.24 -4.54
C PHE A 97 1.15 5.41 -5.82
N SER A 98 2.27 4.97 -6.41
CA SER A 98 2.25 4.07 -7.57
C SER A 98 1.48 2.78 -7.28
N LEU A 99 1.81 2.11 -6.17
CA LEU A 99 1.16 0.86 -5.76
C LEU A 99 -0.34 1.03 -5.52
N VAL A 100 -0.75 2.11 -4.86
CA VAL A 100 -2.18 2.38 -4.64
C VAL A 100 -2.89 2.63 -5.98
N LEU A 101 -2.31 3.40 -6.89
CA LEU A 101 -2.90 3.66 -8.21
C LEU A 101 -3.01 2.39 -9.06
N GLU A 102 -1.97 1.57 -9.10
CA GLU A 102 -1.98 0.25 -9.76
C GLU A 102 -3.06 -0.67 -9.16
N PHE A 103 -3.18 -0.70 -7.83
CA PHE A 103 -4.20 -1.48 -7.15
C PHE A 103 -5.60 -0.99 -7.49
N LEU A 104 -5.84 0.32 -7.53
CA LEU A 104 -7.15 0.88 -7.88
C LEU A 104 -7.57 0.47 -9.30
N ASP A 105 -6.63 0.37 -10.25
CA ASP A 105 -6.91 -0.13 -11.60
C ASP A 105 -7.37 -1.60 -11.61
N VAL A 106 -6.79 -2.45 -10.75
CA VAL A 106 -7.23 -3.84 -10.56
C VAL A 106 -8.59 -3.90 -9.86
N ARG A 107 -8.74 -3.15 -8.77
CA ARG A 107 -9.96 -3.13 -7.94
C ARG A 107 -11.18 -2.67 -8.72
N ASN A 108 -11.01 -1.70 -9.63
CA ASN A 108 -12.09 -1.15 -10.43
C ASN A 108 -12.57 -2.10 -11.56
N LYS A 109 -11.91 -3.25 -11.75
CA LYS A 109 -12.27 -4.26 -12.75
C LYS A 109 -12.67 -5.56 -12.05
N PRO A 110 -13.98 -5.90 -11.97
CA PRO A 110 -14.46 -7.03 -11.17
C PRO A 110 -13.78 -8.37 -11.46
N ARG A 111 -13.46 -8.65 -12.73
CA ARG A 111 -12.77 -9.87 -13.13
C ARG A 111 -11.32 -9.91 -12.62
N GLU A 112 -10.59 -8.80 -12.72
CA GLU A 112 -9.21 -8.72 -12.25
C GLU A 112 -9.15 -8.80 -10.71
N LEU A 113 -10.08 -8.13 -10.02
CA LEU A 113 -10.22 -8.22 -8.56
C LEU A 113 -10.54 -9.65 -8.10
N GLY A 114 -11.48 -10.35 -8.76
CA GLY A 114 -11.80 -11.74 -8.42
C GLY A 114 -10.63 -12.70 -8.63
N LEU A 115 -9.86 -12.51 -9.71
CA LEU A 115 -8.64 -13.28 -9.96
C LEU A 115 -7.55 -13.01 -8.93
N MET A 116 -7.41 -11.76 -8.46
CA MET A 116 -6.49 -11.41 -7.38
C MET A 116 -6.80 -12.22 -6.11
N TYR A 117 -8.06 -12.23 -5.66
CA TYR A 117 -8.45 -13.00 -4.48
C TYR A 117 -8.25 -14.51 -4.67
N THR A 118 -8.56 -15.04 -5.86
CA THR A 118 -8.33 -16.48 -6.14
C THR A 118 -6.85 -16.85 -6.04
N ARG A 119 -5.95 -16.00 -6.54
CA ARG A 119 -4.50 -16.20 -6.41
C ARG A 119 -4.04 -16.12 -4.97
N TYR A 120 -4.55 -15.14 -4.22
CA TYR A 120 -4.25 -14.98 -2.80
C TYR A 120 -4.62 -16.24 -2.01
N GLU A 121 -5.85 -16.75 -2.17
CA GLU A 121 -6.30 -17.99 -1.51
C GLU A 121 -5.44 -19.20 -1.89
N ALA A 122 -5.09 -19.33 -3.17
CA ALA A 122 -4.22 -20.42 -3.64
C ALA A 122 -2.82 -20.38 -2.99
N MET A 123 -2.25 -19.19 -2.78
CA MET A 123 -0.95 -19.07 -2.11
C MET A 123 -0.98 -19.62 -0.68
N TYR A 124 -2.05 -19.35 0.08
CA TYR A 124 -2.16 -19.84 1.46
C TYR A 124 -2.62 -21.29 1.55
N ALA A 125 -3.35 -21.81 0.57
CA ALA A 125 -3.72 -23.23 0.55
C ALA A 125 -2.50 -24.17 0.60
N HIS A 126 -1.37 -23.76 0.04
CA HIS A 126 -0.11 -24.51 0.07
C HIS A 126 0.69 -24.39 1.37
N VAL A 127 0.36 -23.42 2.22
CA VAL A 127 1.07 -23.21 3.51
C VAL A 127 0.42 -24.01 4.64
N TRP A 128 -0.87 -24.31 4.52
CA TRP A 128 -1.67 -24.98 5.56
C TRP A 128 -2.08 -26.43 5.22
N GLY A 129 -1.63 -26.97 4.08
CA GLY A 129 -1.84 -28.35 3.67
C GLY A 129 -0.61 -29.22 3.91
#